data_AF-A0A2W6X8F3-F1
#
_entry.id   AF-A0A2W6X8F3-F1
#
_cell.length_a   1.000
_cell.length_b   1.000
_cell.length_c   1.000
_cell.angle_alpha   90.00
_cell.angle_beta   90.00
_cell.angle_gamma   90.00
#
_symmetry.space_group_name_H-M   'P 1'
#
loop_
_entity.id
_entity.type
_entity.pdbx_description
1 polymer ?
#
loop_
_entity_poly.entity_id
_entity_poly.type
_entity_poly.pdbx_seq_one_letter_code
_entity_poly.pdbx_strand_id
1 'polypeptide(L)' 'MPAKSAAAPAADAPSRAPGSGESQVQRALKKLGLVRDIDFALYLPMRYEDETRVVRLADTRDGDTVQVEGVITECEVVFR' A
#
# COMPACT_ATOMS: atom_id res chain seq x y z
N MET A 1 46.72 -39.44 21.17
CA MET A 1 45.27 -39.49 20.89
C MET A 1 44.69 -38.11 21.22
N PRO A 2 44.01 -37.44 20.27
CA PRO A 2 43.72 -36.02 20.34
C PRO A 2 42.54 -35.70 21.29
N ALA A 3 42.65 -34.55 21.95
CA ALA A 3 41.67 -34.03 22.89
C ALA A 3 40.34 -33.69 22.20
N LYS A 4 39.24 -34.12 22.82
CA LYS A 4 37.86 -33.86 22.40
C LYS A 4 37.55 -32.37 22.61
N SER A 5 37.43 -31.60 21.53
CA SER A 5 37.00 -30.20 21.60
C SER A 5 35.56 -30.14 22.10
N ALA A 6 35.35 -29.44 23.21
CA ALA A 6 34.03 -29.17 23.77
C ALA A 6 33.21 -28.34 22.78
N ALA A 7 31.95 -28.73 22.57
CA ALA A 7 30.99 -27.96 21.81
C ALA A 7 30.62 -26.70 22.61
N ALA A 8 30.90 -25.53 22.04
CA ALA A 8 30.39 -24.27 22.54
C ALA A 8 28.84 -24.26 22.42
N PRO A 9 28.11 -23.72 23.40
CA PRO A 9 26.66 -23.61 23.30
C PRO A 9 26.32 -22.67 22.14
N ALA A 10 25.38 -23.10 21.29
CA ALA A 10 24.85 -22.28 20.22
C ALA A 10 24.27 -21.00 20.84
N ALA A 11 24.90 -19.86 20.54
CA ALA A 11 24.40 -18.56 20.92
C ALA A 11 23.02 -18.37 20.28
N ASP A 12 22.03 -18.05 21.12
CA ASP A 12 20.71 -17.59 20.69
C ASP A 12 20.89 -16.48 19.64
N ALA A 13 20.32 -16.70 18.46
CA ALA A 13 20.26 -15.67 17.43
C ALA A 13 19.48 -14.47 18.01
N PRO A 14 19.94 -13.23 17.82
CA PRO A 14 19.27 -12.08 18.41
C PRO A 14 17.84 -11.99 17.88
N SER A 15 16.87 -11.99 18.81
CA SER A 15 15.46 -11.72 18.53
C SER A 15 15.36 -10.41 17.73
N ARG A 16 14.79 -10.50 16.52
CA ARG A 16 14.64 -9.40 15.58
C ARG A 16 13.96 -8.22 16.30
N ALA A 17 14.59 -7.04 16.31
CA ALA A 17 14.01 -5.85 16.93
C ALA A 17 12.60 -5.57 16.36
N PRO A 18 11.62 -5.13 17.14
CA PRO A 18 10.30 -4.75 16.62
C PRO A 18 10.47 -3.68 15.51
N GLY A 19 9.83 -3.90 14.36
CA GLY A 19 9.99 -3.07 13.15
C GLY A 19 11.13 -3.49 12.21
N SER A 20 11.97 -4.47 12.57
CA SER A 20 13.07 -4.93 11.72
C SER A 20 12.62 -5.81 10.53
N GLY A 21 11.31 -5.96 10.33
CA GLY A 21 10.65 -6.81 9.32
C GLY A 21 10.02 -6.06 8.16
N GLU A 22 9.72 -6.80 7.10
CA GLU A 22 8.98 -6.25 5.97
C GLU A 22 7.62 -5.76 6.43
N SER A 23 7.34 -4.49 6.12
CA SER A 23 6.07 -3.85 6.38
C SER A 23 4.95 -4.57 5.63
N GLN A 24 3.71 -4.39 6.08
CA GLN A 24 2.55 -4.97 5.39
C GLN A 24 2.50 -4.52 3.92
N VAL A 25 2.87 -3.26 3.66
CA VAL A 25 2.98 -2.69 2.31
C VAL A 25 4.06 -3.42 1.49
N GLN A 26 5.26 -3.63 2.05
CA GLN A 26 6.35 -4.33 1.35
C GLN A 26 5.97 -5.77 0.97
N ARG A 27 5.24 -6.48 1.83
CA ARG A 27 4.76 -7.84 1.51
C ARG A 27 3.71 -7.83 0.40
N ALA A 28 2.80 -6.85 0.40
CA ALA A 28 1.79 -6.70 -0.64
C ALA A 28 2.42 -6.37 -2.00
N LEU A 29 3.40 -5.48 -2.05
CA LEU A 29 4.14 -5.12 -3.26
C LEU A 29 4.86 -6.32 -3.86
N LYS A 30 5.52 -7.14 -3.02
CA LYS A 30 6.15 -8.39 -3.46
C LYS A 30 5.14 -9.39 -4.03
N LYS A 31 3.96 -9.52 -3.41
CA LYS A 31 2.88 -10.38 -3.91
C LYS A 31 2.36 -9.91 -5.27
N LEU A 32 2.41 -8.61 -5.53
CA LEU A 32 2.04 -7.99 -6.80
C LEU A 32 3.14 -8.07 -7.87
N GLY A 33 4.33 -8.60 -7.53
CA GLY A 33 5.48 -8.68 -8.41
C GLY A 33 6.32 -7.40 -8.51
N LEU A 34 6.06 -6.39 -7.66
CA LEU A 34 6.78 -5.12 -7.62
C LEU A 34 7.96 -5.23 -6.66
N VAL A 35 9.12 -5.64 -7.18
CA VAL A 35 10.32 -5.92 -6.37
C VAL A 35 11.44 -4.92 -6.64
N ARG A 36 11.61 -4.52 -7.90
CA ARG A 36 12.64 -3.57 -8.34
C ARG A 36 12.01 -2.20 -8.60
N ASP A 37 12.83 -1.17 -8.53
CA ASP A 37 12.39 0.23 -8.74
C ASP A 37 11.69 0.44 -10.10
N ILE A 38 12.17 -0.23 -11.15
CA ILE A 38 11.58 -0.14 -12.50
C ILE A 38 10.20 -0.81 -12.59
N ASP A 39 9.90 -1.79 -11.74
CA ASP A 39 8.64 -2.51 -11.80
C ASP A 39 7.47 -1.56 -11.46
N PHE A 40 7.71 -0.53 -10.62
CA PHE A 40 6.73 0.52 -10.32
C PHE A 40 6.42 1.42 -11.52
N ALA A 41 7.44 1.76 -12.32
CA ALA A 41 7.25 2.58 -13.52
C ALA A 41 6.48 1.82 -14.61
N LEU A 42 6.61 0.50 -14.65
CA LEU A 42 5.93 -0.39 -15.58
C LEU A 42 4.60 -0.93 -15.05
N TYR A 43 4.25 -0.62 -13.80
CA TYR A 43 2.97 -0.96 -13.20
C TYR A 43 1.93 0.11 -13.57
N LEU A 44 1.39 -0.02 -14.78
CA LEU A 44 0.32 0.86 -15.24
C LEU A 44 -1.01 0.46 -14.61
N PRO A 45 -1.80 1.41 -14.08
CA PRO A 45 -3.17 1.17 -13.67
C PRO A 45 -4.00 0.53 -14.79
N MET A 46 -4.82 -0.45 -14.45
CA MET A 46 -5.78 -1.04 -15.39
C MET A 46 -6.82 -0.01 -15.88
N ARG A 47 -7.08 1.03 -15.08
CA ARG A 47 -7.96 2.14 -15.40
C ARG A 47 -7.28 3.44 -14.98
N TYR A 48 -7.21 4.38 -15.91
CA TYR A 48 -6.92 5.77 -15.60
C TYR A 48 -8.24 6.51 -15.41
N GLU A 49 -8.34 7.29 -14.35
CA GLU A 49 -9.42 8.26 -14.18
C GLU A 49 -8.96 9.59 -14.79
N ASP A 50 -9.76 10.11 -15.72
CA ASP A 50 -9.47 11.37 -16.40
C ASP A 50 -10.06 12.53 -15.58
N GLU A 51 -9.24 13.11 -14.70
CA GLU A 51 -9.58 14.26 -13.85
C GLU A 51 -9.53 15.61 -14.58
N THR A 52 -9.41 15.62 -15.92
CA THR A 52 -9.27 16.88 -16.69
C THR A 52 -10.60 17.57 -16.98
N ARG A 53 -11.72 16.97 -16.60
CA ARG A 53 -13.07 17.47 -16.94
C ARG A 53 -13.96 17.55 -15.73
N VAL A 54 -14.44 18.77 -15.45
CA VAL A 54 -15.52 19.02 -14.51
C VAL A 54 -16.85 18.99 -15.26
N VAL A 55 -17.80 18.23 -14.74
CA VAL A 55 -19.16 18.10 -15.28
C VAL A 55 -20.13 18.78 -14.32
N ARG A 56 -21.27 19.27 -14.84
CA ARG A 56 -22.32 19.81 -13.97
C ARG A 56 -23.05 18.67 -13.29
N LEU A 57 -23.32 18.81 -12.00
CA LEU A 57 -24.06 17.81 -11.21
C LEU A 57 -25.45 17.49 -11.80
N ALA A 58 -26.10 18.47 -12.43
CA ALA A 58 -27.42 18.26 -13.05
C ALA A 58 -27.38 17.34 -14.30
N ASP A 59 -26.21 17.17 -14.93
CA ASP A 59 -26.06 16.39 -16.16
C ASP A 59 -25.61 14.93 -15.89
N THR A 60 -25.30 14.59 -14.63
CA THR A 60 -24.77 13.27 -14.24
C THR A 60 -25.87 12.22 -14.13
N ARG A 61 -25.54 10.96 -14.40
CA ARG A 61 -26.47 9.82 -14.23
C ARG A 61 -25.98 8.87 -13.15
N ASP A 62 -26.92 8.08 -12.61
CA ASP A 62 -26.59 7.06 -11.63
C ASP A 62 -25.58 6.05 -12.20
N GLY A 63 -24.51 5.81 -11.45
CA GLY A 63 -23.41 4.91 -11.82
C GLY A 63 -22.24 5.59 -12.53
N ASP A 64 -22.34 6.88 -12.89
CA ASP A 64 -21.23 7.63 -13.46
C ASP A 64 -20.20 8.00 -12.39
N THR A 65 -18.92 7.76 -12.68
CA THR A 65 -17.80 8.33 -11.91
C THR A 65 -17.35 9.62 -12.59
N VAL A 66 -17.66 10.77 -12.00
CA VAL A 66 -17.37 12.09 -12.58
C VAL A 66 -16.81 13.06 -11.55
N GLN A 67 -16.14 14.09 -12.03
CA GLN A 67 -15.66 15.22 -11.23
C GLN A 67 -16.63 16.40 -11.35
N VAL A 68 -16.99 16.99 -10.21
CA VAL A 68 -17.92 18.14 -10.11
C VAL A 68 -17.32 19.23 -9.24
N GLU A 69 -17.67 20.48 -9.50
CA GLU A 69 -17.28 21.63 -8.68
C GLU A 69 -18.54 22.30 -8.10
N GLY A 70 -18.46 22.72 -6.84
CA GLY A 70 -19.57 23.37 -6.16
C GLY A 70 -19.19 23.88 -4.78
N VAL A 71 -20.08 24.68 -4.20
CA VAL A 71 -19.92 25.19 -2.83
C VAL A 71 -20.71 24.31 -1.88
N ILE A 72 -20.04 23.81 -0.84
CA ILE A 72 -20.70 23.06 0.23
C ILE A 72 -21.44 24.05 1.11
N THR A 73 -22.77 23.92 1.17
CA THR A 73 -23.63 24.80 2.00
C THR A 73 -23.79 24.28 3.42
N GLU A 74 -23.71 22.97 3.62
CA GLU A 74 -23.95 22.32 4.91
C GLU A 74 -23.17 21.00 4.99
N CYS A 75 -22.64 20.67 6.17
CA CYS A 75 -21.96 19.42 6.45
C CYS A 75 -22.26 19.02 7.90
N GLU A 76 -22.96 17.91 8.10
CA GLU A 76 -23.34 17.40 9.41
C GLU A 76 -22.69 16.03 9.67
N VAL A 77 -22.25 15.78 10.91
CA VAL A 77 -21.76 14.46 11.34
C VAL A 77 -22.74 13.90 12.37
N VAL A 78 -23.58 12.97 11.93
CA VAL A 78 -24.54 12.28 12.81
C VAL A 78 -23.84 11.09 13.46
N PHE A 79 -23.51 11.20 14.74
CA PHE A 79 -23.02 10.07 15.54
C PHE A 79 -24.20 9.14 15.89
N ARG A 80 -24.01 7.84 15.70
CA ARG A 80 -24.86 6.77 16.24
C ARG A 80 -24.07 5.97 17.26
#